data_AF-A0A3D5FII6-F1
#
_entry.id   AF-A0A3D5FII6-F1
#
_cell.length_a   1.000
_cell.length_b   1.000
_cell.length_c   1.000
_cell.angle_alpha   90.00
_cell.angle_beta   90.00
_cell.angle_gamma   90.00
#
_symmetry.space_group_name_H-M   'P 1'
#
loop_
_entity.id
_entity.type
_entity.pdbx_description
1 polymer ?
#
loop_
_entity_poly.entity_id
_entity_poly.type
_entity_poly.pdbx_seq_one_letter_code
_entity_poly.pdbx_strand_id
1 'polypeptide(L)'
;MMMEPPMQICRRGHPLLLAAVCLQLLGLPLLSEGQSTLQLGRGALGEFGAAITLPEVEDQATRLMLGDAHGFLHVYEQLSEAEAFDEIWVSEYFEGPIAGVFIADINLDKLDEIILFTESGRFHFLDVRDYHT
;
A
#
# COMPACT_ATOMS: atom_id res chain seq x y z
N MET A 1 -59.41 60.89 33.36
CA MET A 1 -58.83 60.19 34.53
C MET A 1 -58.82 58.70 34.20
N MET A 2 -57.77 57.96 34.58
CA MET A 2 -57.33 56.62 34.08
C MET A 2 -56.29 56.75 32.93
N MET A 3 -55.03 57.14 33.18
CA MET A 3 -53.89 56.42 33.79
C MET A 3 -53.59 55.07 33.12
N GLU A 4 -52.59 55.11 32.21
CA GLU A 4 -51.96 53.96 31.56
C GLU A 4 -51.28 53.02 32.59
N PRO A 5 -51.27 51.70 32.35
CA PRO A 5 -50.58 50.76 33.24
C PRO A 5 -49.07 50.66 32.94
N PRO A 6 -48.22 50.51 33.97
CA PRO A 6 -46.78 50.49 33.80
C PRO A 6 -46.23 49.13 33.34
N MET A 7 -45.26 49.24 32.43
CA MET A 7 -44.26 48.25 32.04
C MET A 7 -43.66 47.51 33.25
N GLN A 8 -43.97 46.22 33.37
CA GLN A 8 -43.26 45.31 34.27
C GLN A 8 -42.35 44.38 33.48
N ILE A 9 -41.05 44.65 33.58
CA ILE A 9 -39.97 43.77 33.14
C ILE A 9 -39.87 42.64 34.18
N CYS A 10 -40.45 41.49 33.86
CA CYS A 10 -40.35 40.29 34.67
C CYS A 10 -39.29 39.36 34.06
N ARG A 11 -38.13 39.29 34.73
CA ARG A 11 -37.05 38.34 34.46
C ARG A 11 -37.56 36.90 34.64
N ARG A 12 -37.45 36.04 33.61
CA ARG A 12 -37.79 34.61 33.73
C ARG A 12 -36.86 33.72 32.91
N GLY A 13 -35.90 33.09 33.60
CA GLY A 13 -35.06 31.98 33.09
C GLY A 13 -34.45 32.31 31.73
N HIS A 14 -33.83 31.46 30.94
CA HIS A 14 -33.60 30.05 30.98
C HIS A 14 -32.13 29.89 30.54
N PRO A 15 -31.24 29.31 31.37
CA PRO A 15 -29.85 29.11 31.02
C PRO A 15 -29.72 27.88 30.12
N LEU A 16 -30.32 27.89 28.93
CA LEU A 16 -30.38 26.73 28.05
C LEU A 16 -30.34 27.11 26.57
N LEU A 17 -29.46 28.04 26.19
CA LEU A 17 -29.22 28.38 24.78
C LEU A 17 -27.75 28.61 24.43
N LEU A 18 -26.81 28.20 25.30
CA LEU A 18 -25.38 28.17 24.98
C LEU A 18 -24.83 26.76 24.70
N ALA A 19 -25.64 25.70 24.88
CA ALA A 19 -25.19 24.33 24.64
C ALA A 19 -25.29 23.88 23.17
N ALA A 20 -25.88 24.69 22.29
CA ALA A 20 -26.11 24.31 20.89
C ALA A 20 -24.97 24.72 19.92
N VAL A 21 -24.00 25.52 20.36
CA VAL A 21 -22.91 26.01 19.48
C VAL A 21 -21.61 25.21 19.64
N CYS A 22 -21.42 24.48 20.75
CA CYS A 22 -20.22 23.64 20.92
C CYS A 22 -20.34 22.21 20.36
N LEU A 23 -21.51 21.79 19.87
CA LEU A 23 -21.72 20.40 19.40
C LEU A 23 -21.71 20.24 17.87
N GLN A 24 -21.28 21.27 17.13
CA GLN A 24 -21.10 21.20 15.66
C GLN A 24 -19.62 21.24 15.23
N LEU A 25 -18.68 21.17 16.18
CA LEU A 25 -17.22 21.16 15.93
C LEU A 25 -16.56 19.78 16.16
N LEU A 26 -17.35 18.73 16.42
CA LEU A 26 -16.86 17.36 16.67
C LEU A 26 -17.17 16.38 15.52
N GLY A 27 -17.55 16.89 14.34
CA GLY A 27 -18.04 16.10 13.21
C GLY A 27 -17.12 15.99 12.00
N LEU A 28 -15.84 16.37 12.10
CA LEU A 28 -14.86 16.16 11.03
C LEU A 28 -13.90 15.04 11.46
N PRO A 29 -14.07 13.79 10.99
CA PRO A 29 -12.92 12.94 10.89
C PRO A 29 -12.04 13.54 9.78
N LEU A 30 -10.97 14.21 10.20
CA LEU A 30 -9.76 14.34 9.38
C LEU A 30 -9.18 12.92 9.24
N LEU A 31 -9.80 12.11 8.40
CA LEU A 31 -9.14 10.99 7.74
C LEU A 31 -8.83 11.50 6.34
N SER A 32 -7.75 12.28 6.27
CA SER A 32 -6.93 12.32 5.07
C SER A 32 -6.28 10.94 4.96
N GLU A 33 -7.05 9.94 4.53
CA GLU A 33 -6.43 8.83 3.82
C GLU A 33 -5.96 9.44 2.50
N GLY A 34 -4.70 9.89 2.50
CA GLY A 34 -3.92 9.83 1.29
C GLY A 34 -3.83 8.36 0.94
N GLN A 35 -4.88 7.82 0.31
CA GLN A 35 -4.75 6.65 -0.54
C GLN A 35 -3.82 7.10 -1.65
N SER A 36 -2.52 6.98 -1.39
CA SER A 36 -1.56 6.66 -2.42
C SER A 36 -2.02 5.31 -2.94
N THR A 37 -3.03 5.32 -3.81
CA THR A 37 -3.25 4.20 -4.71
C THR A 37 -1.95 4.12 -5.47
N LEU A 38 -1.11 3.16 -5.08
CA LEU A 38 -0.01 2.71 -5.89
C LEU A 38 -0.70 2.08 -7.11
N GLN A 39 -1.10 2.93 -8.06
CA GLN A 39 -1.21 2.54 -9.45
C GLN A 39 0.22 2.18 -9.85
N LEU A 40 0.63 0.96 -9.47
CA LEU A 40 1.77 0.26 -10.00
C LEU A 40 1.41 -0.02 -11.45
N GLY A 41 1.39 1.04 -12.25
CA GLY A 41 1.34 0.91 -13.69
C GLY A 41 2.52 0.04 -14.05
N ARG A 42 2.28 -0.99 -14.88
CA ARG A 42 3.31 -1.94 -15.33
C ARG A 42 4.62 -1.27 -15.80
N GLY A 43 4.59 0.04 -16.14
CA GLY A 43 5.77 0.85 -16.46
C GLY A 43 6.50 1.55 -15.30
N ALA A 44 5.82 1.93 -14.20
CA ALA A 44 6.46 2.65 -13.09
C ALA A 44 7.37 1.74 -12.24
N LEU A 45 6.98 0.47 -12.09
CA LEU A 45 7.84 -0.54 -11.47
C LEU A 45 9.12 -0.81 -12.26
N GLY A 46 9.06 -0.71 -13.59
CA GLY A 46 10.23 -0.96 -14.44
C GLY A 46 11.38 0.04 -14.24
N GLU A 47 11.13 1.20 -13.61
CA GLU A 47 12.19 2.13 -13.20
C GLU A 47 12.94 1.65 -11.96
N PHE A 48 12.30 0.82 -11.13
CA PHE A 48 12.93 0.20 -9.97
C PHE A 48 13.61 -1.09 -10.41
N GLY A 49 14.94 -1.07 -10.46
CA GLY A 49 15.73 -2.23 -10.88
C GLY A 49 15.50 -3.48 -10.02
N ALA A 50 15.09 -3.32 -8.76
CA ALA A 50 14.84 -4.39 -7.79
C ALA A 50 13.36 -4.76 -7.62
N ALA A 51 12.47 -4.34 -8.52
CA ALA A 51 11.04 -4.70 -8.45
C ALA A 51 10.48 -5.09 -9.81
N ILE A 52 9.75 -6.21 -9.88
CA ILE A 52 9.12 -6.68 -11.12
C ILE A 52 7.74 -7.29 -10.87
N THR A 53 6.85 -7.16 -11.85
CA THR A 53 5.65 -7.98 -11.90
C THR A 53 5.99 -9.30 -12.58
N LEU A 54 5.68 -10.43 -11.94
CA LEU A 54 5.88 -11.76 -12.54
C LEU A 54 4.91 -11.95 -13.73
N PRO A 55 5.29 -12.72 -14.75
CA PRO A 55 4.41 -13.04 -15.88
C PRO A 55 3.09 -13.63 -15.40
N GLU A 56 1.99 -13.20 -16.02
CA GLU A 56 0.68 -13.76 -15.73
C GLU A 56 0.62 -15.21 -16.21
N VAL A 57 0.29 -16.11 -15.28
CA VAL A 57 -0.01 -17.50 -15.57
C VAL A 57 -1.53 -17.66 -15.49
N GLU A 58 -2.12 -18.37 -16.46
CA GLU A 58 -3.56 -18.65 -16.47
C GLU A 58 -3.97 -19.30 -15.13
N ASP A 59 -5.12 -18.86 -14.59
CA ASP A 59 -5.64 -19.26 -13.27
C ASP A 59 -4.77 -18.93 -12.05
N GLN A 60 -3.77 -18.03 -12.17
CA GLN A 60 -3.00 -17.52 -11.03
C GLN A 60 -3.23 -16.02 -10.83
N ALA A 61 -3.21 -15.59 -9.57
CA ALA A 61 -3.24 -14.17 -9.23
C ALA A 61 -1.95 -13.47 -9.68
N THR A 62 -2.04 -12.16 -9.94
CA THR A 62 -0.88 -11.34 -10.29
C THR A 62 0.09 -11.34 -9.11
N ARG A 63 1.38 -11.54 -9.40
CA ARG A 63 2.43 -11.51 -8.38
C ARG A 63 3.43 -10.39 -8.62
N LEU A 64 3.85 -9.76 -7.54
CA LEU A 64 4.89 -8.73 -7.48
C LEU A 64 6.08 -9.28 -6.73
N MET A 65 7.27 -9.05 -7.26
CA MET A 65 8.52 -9.40 -6.63
C MET A 65 9.32 -8.13 -6.30
N LEU A 66 9.84 -8.05 -5.08
CA LEU A 66 10.58 -6.89 -4.58
C LEU A 66 11.82 -7.35 -3.82
N GLY A 67 12.98 -6.89 -4.27
CA GLY A 67 14.24 -6.99 -3.54
C GLY A 67 14.39 -5.83 -2.56
N ASP A 68 14.89 -6.12 -1.36
CA ASP A 68 15.08 -5.12 -0.32
C ASP A 68 16.56 -4.78 -0.05
N ALA A 69 16.78 -3.73 0.75
CA ALA A 69 18.11 -3.27 1.13
C ALA A 69 18.82 -4.18 2.14
N HIS A 70 18.11 -5.16 2.72
CA HIS A 70 18.67 -6.12 3.67
C HIS A 70 19.02 -7.46 3.01
N GLY A 71 18.82 -7.58 1.70
CA GLY A 71 19.19 -8.77 0.93
C GLY A 71 18.15 -9.87 0.93
N PHE A 72 16.88 -9.53 1.08
CA PHE A 72 15.75 -10.43 0.93
C PHE A 72 14.97 -10.11 -0.33
N LEU A 73 14.39 -11.16 -0.90
CA LEU A 73 13.43 -11.09 -2.00
C LEU A 73 12.06 -11.45 -1.46
N HIS A 74 11.10 -10.56 -1.69
CA HIS A 74 9.73 -10.69 -1.25
C HIS A 74 8.83 -10.98 -2.45
N VAL A 75 7.86 -11.89 -2.27
CA VAL A 75 6.82 -12.14 -3.27
C VAL A 75 5.47 -11.83 -2.66
N TYR A 76 4.74 -10.95 -3.35
CA TYR A 76 3.41 -10.54 -3.00
C TYR A 76 2.42 -11.06 -4.04
N GLU A 77 1.25 -11.50 -3.60
CA GLU A 77 0.14 -11.92 -4.45
C GLU A 77 -1.01 -10.93 -4.34
N GLN A 78 -1.55 -10.51 -5.48
CA GLN A 78 -2.68 -9.59 -5.53
C GLN A 78 -3.96 -10.31 -5.12
N LEU A 79 -4.70 -9.70 -4.19
CA LEU A 79 -6.03 -10.18 -3.81
C LEU A 79 -7.03 -9.90 -4.94
N SER A 80 -7.74 -10.94 -5.39
CA SER A 80 -8.61 -10.93 -6.58
C SER A 80 -9.67 -9.84 -6.62
N GLU A 81 -10.07 -9.30 -5.46
CA GLU A 81 -11.15 -8.31 -5.32
C GLU A 81 -10.66 -6.90 -4.96
N ALA A 82 -9.36 -6.70 -4.71
CA ALA A 82 -8.81 -5.44 -4.23
C ALA A 82 -7.48 -5.06 -4.89
N GLU A 83 -7.14 -3.77 -4.88
CA GLU A 83 -5.77 -3.29 -5.18
C GLU A 83 -4.83 -3.52 -3.98
N ALA A 84 -4.99 -4.66 -3.30
CA ALA A 84 -4.23 -5.06 -2.13
C ALA A 84 -3.37 -6.28 -2.46
N PHE A 85 -2.22 -6.35 -1.81
CA PHE A 85 -1.21 -7.38 -2.00
C PHE A 85 -0.87 -8.01 -0.65
N ASP A 86 -0.88 -9.34 -0.59
CA ASP A 86 -0.43 -10.10 0.58
C ASP A 86 0.96 -10.70 0.31
N GLU A 87 1.85 -10.62 1.29
CA GLU A 87 3.16 -11.29 1.22
C GLU A 87 2.97 -12.80 1.37
N ILE A 88 3.33 -13.54 0.33
CA ILE A 88 3.16 -15.00 0.30
C ILE A 88 4.48 -15.74 0.52
N TRP A 89 5.62 -15.07 0.31
CA TRP A 89 6.93 -15.69 0.44
C TRP A 89 8.05 -14.66 0.64
N VAL A 90 9.08 -15.08 1.38
CA VAL A 90 10.33 -14.34 1.58
C VAL A 90 11.50 -15.31 1.41
N SER A 91 12.54 -14.87 0.70
CA SER A 91 13.73 -15.68 0.43
C SER A 91 14.60 -15.93 1.66
N GLU A 92 15.57 -16.82 1.48
CA GLU A 92 16.79 -16.76 2.29
C GLU A 92 17.61 -15.49 2.02
N TYR A 93 18.60 -15.24 2.88
CA TYR A 93 19.45 -14.05 2.77
C TYR A 93 20.48 -14.20 1.63
N PHE A 94 20.52 -13.24 0.72
CA PHE A 94 21.41 -13.24 -0.46
C PHE A 94 22.75 -12.50 -0.26
N GLU A 95 23.22 -12.37 0.98
CA GLU A 95 24.54 -11.80 1.29
C GLU A 95 24.73 -10.31 0.93
N GLY A 96 23.64 -9.55 0.72
CA GLY A 96 23.70 -8.09 0.59
C GLY A 96 22.46 -7.48 -0.07
N PRO A 97 22.36 -6.14 -0.13
CA PRO A 97 21.22 -5.44 -0.73
C PRO A 97 20.93 -5.91 -2.15
N ILE A 98 19.65 -6.15 -2.48
CA ILE A 98 19.26 -6.53 -3.84
C ILE A 98 19.32 -5.29 -4.73
N ALA A 99 20.21 -5.31 -5.71
CA ALA A 99 20.41 -4.22 -6.65
C ALA A 99 19.49 -4.34 -7.87
N GLY A 100 19.14 -5.56 -8.27
CA GLY A 100 18.14 -5.76 -9.30
C GLY A 100 17.63 -7.17 -9.46
N VAL A 101 16.49 -7.27 -10.14
CA VAL A 101 15.81 -8.51 -10.49
C VAL A 101 15.21 -8.41 -11.89
N PHE A 102 15.34 -9.46 -12.68
CA PHE A 102 14.69 -9.60 -13.99
C PHE A 102 14.45 -11.07 -14.31
N ILE A 103 13.68 -11.32 -15.37
CA ILE A 103 13.31 -12.67 -15.80
C ILE A 103 13.86 -12.91 -17.20
N ALA A 104 14.54 -14.04 -17.37
CA ALA A 104 14.99 -14.52 -18.67
C ALA A 104 15.28 -16.01 -18.62
N ASP A 105 14.97 -16.70 -19.71
CA ASP A 105 15.53 -18.02 -20.05
C ASP A 105 17.04 -17.91 -20.29
N ILE A 106 17.84 -18.24 -19.27
CA ILE A 106 19.31 -18.13 -19.32
C ILE A 106 19.96 -19.37 -19.90
N ASN A 107 19.33 -20.53 -19.74
CA ASN A 107 19.91 -21.83 -20.07
C ASN A 107 19.43 -22.39 -21.43
N LEU A 108 18.49 -21.69 -22.09
CA LEU A 108 17.83 -22.01 -23.36
C LEU A 108 16.95 -23.27 -23.33
N ASP A 109 16.39 -23.62 -22.18
CA ASP A 109 15.47 -24.74 -22.01
C ASP A 109 14.00 -24.37 -22.22
N LYS A 110 13.71 -23.08 -22.49
CA LYS A 110 12.38 -22.48 -22.66
C LYS A 110 11.59 -22.31 -21.36
N LEU A 111 12.26 -22.38 -20.22
CA LEU A 111 11.74 -22.00 -18.93
C LEU A 111 12.43 -20.71 -18.51
N ASP A 112 11.62 -19.76 -18.05
CA ASP A 112 12.13 -18.48 -17.58
C ASP A 112 12.64 -18.62 -16.13
N GLU A 113 13.86 -18.15 -15.86
CA GLU A 113 14.39 -18.02 -14.51
C GLU A 113 14.29 -16.61 -13.97
N ILE A 114 14.11 -16.49 -12.65
CA ILE A 114 14.32 -15.24 -11.92
C ILE A 114 15.82 -15.07 -11.72
N ILE A 115 16.35 -13.96 -12.20
CA ILE A 115 17.74 -13.58 -12.05
C ILE A 115 17.78 -12.36 -11.14
N LEU A 116 18.43 -12.51 -9.98
CA LEU A 116 18.65 -11.41 -9.05
C LEU A 116 20.13 -11.18 -8.83
N PHE A 117 20.52 -9.94 -8.59
CA PHE A 117 21.89 -9.60 -8.25
C PHE A 117 21.97 -8.58 -7.13
N THR A 118 22.99 -8.72 -6.29
CA THR A 118 23.22 -7.83 -5.15
C THR A 118 24.14 -6.68 -5.51
N GLU A 119 24.17 -5.63 -4.68
CA GLU A 119 25.12 -4.51 -4.83
C GLU A 119 26.59 -4.95 -4.80
N SER A 120 26.87 -6.10 -4.17
CA SER A 120 28.21 -6.71 -4.17
C SER A 120 28.58 -7.41 -5.47
N GLY A 121 27.64 -7.53 -6.42
CA GLY A 121 27.84 -8.17 -7.72
C GLY A 121 27.65 -9.69 -7.73
N ARG A 122 27.02 -10.26 -6.68
CA ARG A 122 26.64 -11.68 -6.68
C ARG A 122 25.35 -11.88 -7.46
N PHE A 123 25.27 -12.97 -8.22
CA PHE A 123 24.09 -13.37 -8.97
C PHE A 123 23.48 -14.63 -8.36
N HIS A 124 22.15 -14.67 -8.29
CA HIS A 124 21.38 -15.84 -7.88
C HIS A 124 20.28 -16.10 -8.90
N PHE A 125 19.91 -17.37 -9.01
CA PHE A 125 18.94 -17.87 -9.99
C PHE A 125 17.87 -18.64 -9.22
N LEU A 126 16.60 -18.32 -9.47
CA LEU A 126 15.47 -19.01 -8.84
C LEU A 126 14.49 -19.47 -9.91
N ASP A 127 13.85 -20.61 -9.68
CA ASP A 127 12.72 -21.08 -10.49
C ASP A 127 11.49 -20.18 -10.25
N VAL A 128 10.82 -19.74 -11.32
CA VAL A 128 9.61 -18.92 -11.28
C VAL A 128 8.43 -19.61 -10.56
N ARG A 129 8.42 -20.94 -10.50
CA ARG A 129 7.31 -21.74 -9.98
C ARG A 129 7.34 -21.90 -8.47
N ASP A 130 8.53 -22.12 -7.89
CA ASP A 130 8.67 -22.43 -6.47
C ASP A 130 9.70 -21.56 -5.73
N TYR A 131 10.40 -20.68 -6.43
CA TYR A 131 11.38 -19.74 -5.89
C TYR A 131 12.61 -20.40 -5.25
N HIS A 132 12.94 -21.63 -5.63
CA HIS A 132 14.15 -22.33 -5.19
C HIS A 132 15.24 -22.34 -6.27
N THR A 133 16.47 -22.61 -5.84
CA THR A 133 17.67 -22.79 -6.69
C THR A 133 17.79 -24.17 -7.28
#